data_AF-Q58711-F1
#
_entry.id   AF-Q58711-F1
#
_cell.length_a   1.000
_cell.length_b   1.000
_cell.length_c   1.000
_cell.angle_alpha   90.00
_cell.angle_beta   90.00
_cell.angle_gamma   90.00
#
_symmetry.space_group_name_H-M   'P 1'
#
loop_
_entity.id
_entity.type
_entity.pdbx_description
1 polymer ?
#
loop_
_entity_poly.entity_id
_entity_poly.type
_entity_poly.pdbx_seq_one_letter_code
_entity_poly.pdbx_strand_id
1 'polypeptide(L)'
;MVDNMISKAYYTTEIPEDRFEALSCIKDSQKPLKIILLGGVDSGKTTLATFLANELLNLGFKVAIVDSDVGQKSILPPATISLAFPETNFNNLYEIKPYKSYFVGSTAPIQFFGEMITGTKLLCDYAEDKADIIIVDTTGLISGSGADLKRMKIEMIKPDIIIALEKRNELKSILKPFENKIRVFYLKVYENAKSFSREERKEIRAEKWKEYFKNSKIYNIGFNDVVIGGTKVFQGEKILEDEKYLLESLFKWKILYGSKCDGRYTIVKRDLVNMPRQIDKNILYYIEPERFNNLIVGLIDEDSFCIGLGILKTIDFENETLEILTPISEEDIKNIREIRFGRIRVDENGEELGLLDRDSI
;
A
#
# COMPACT_ATOMS: atom_id res chain seq x y z
N MET A 1 -26.29 -38.76 4.91
CA MET A 1 -26.57 -37.51 4.20
C MET A 1 -25.61 -36.49 4.75
N VAL A 2 -24.48 -36.30 4.07
CA VAL A 2 -23.57 -35.19 4.35
C VAL A 2 -23.91 -34.18 3.28
N ASP A 3 -24.69 -33.17 3.67
CA ASP A 3 -25.10 -32.10 2.78
C ASP A 3 -23.84 -31.38 2.27
N ASN A 4 -23.75 -31.32 0.95
CA ASN A 4 -22.86 -30.42 0.22
C ASN A 4 -23.11 -28.99 0.73
N MET A 5 -22.27 -28.52 1.66
CA MET A 5 -22.11 -27.10 1.95
C MET A 5 -21.37 -26.45 0.77
N ILE A 6 -22.05 -26.35 -0.36
CA ILE A 6 -21.72 -25.38 -1.41
C ILE A 6 -21.97 -24.01 -0.79
N SER A 7 -20.88 -23.36 -0.40
CA SER A 7 -20.85 -21.97 0.01
C SER A 7 -21.41 -21.12 -1.14
N LYS A 8 -22.70 -20.77 -1.02
CA LYS A 8 -23.42 -19.88 -1.93
C LYS A 8 -22.89 -18.46 -1.76
N ALA A 9 -21.76 -18.15 -2.41
CA ALA A 9 -21.61 -16.82 -2.97
C ALA A 9 -22.75 -16.67 -3.99
N TYR A 10 -23.67 -15.74 -3.75
CA TYR A 10 -24.64 -15.34 -4.76
C TYR A 10 -23.88 -14.71 -5.95
N TYR A 11 -23.38 -15.56 -6.86
CA TYR A 11 -23.25 -15.18 -8.25
C TYR A 11 -24.67 -14.85 -8.71
N THR A 12 -24.93 -13.57 -8.87
CA THR A 12 -26.13 -13.11 -9.58
C THR A 12 -25.97 -13.55 -11.03
N THR A 13 -26.56 -14.71 -11.33
CA THR A 13 -27.04 -15.21 -12.64
C THR A 13 -26.29 -14.69 -13.88
N GLU A 14 -25.49 -15.59 -14.47
CA GLU A 14 -24.69 -15.51 -15.71
C GLU A 14 -23.29 -14.86 -15.60
N ILE A 15 -22.29 -15.71 -15.35
CA ILE A 15 -20.90 -15.40 -15.68
C ILE A 15 -20.81 -15.39 -17.22
N PRO A 16 -20.30 -14.31 -17.84
CA PRO A 16 -20.17 -14.27 -19.29
C PRO A 16 -19.22 -15.32 -19.84
N GLU A 17 -19.51 -15.73 -21.06
CA GLU A 17 -18.67 -16.63 -21.86
C GLU A 17 -17.24 -16.11 -22.05
N ASP A 18 -17.04 -14.78 -22.14
CA ASP A 18 -15.71 -14.16 -22.34
C ASP A 18 -14.73 -14.46 -21.20
N ARG A 19 -15.22 -14.59 -19.96
CA ARG A 19 -14.43 -14.97 -18.79
C ARG A 19 -14.02 -16.44 -18.83
N PHE A 20 -14.84 -17.32 -19.38
CA PHE A 20 -14.51 -18.73 -19.53
C PHE A 20 -13.45 -18.95 -20.62
N GLU A 21 -13.46 -18.13 -21.68
CA GLU A 21 -12.39 -18.14 -22.69
C GLU A 21 -11.03 -17.76 -22.07
N ALA A 22 -11.00 -16.68 -21.29
CA ALA A 22 -9.79 -16.28 -20.57
C ALA A 22 -9.33 -17.38 -19.60
N LEU A 23 -10.25 -17.97 -18.82
CA LEU A 23 -9.95 -19.06 -17.88
C LEU A 23 -9.39 -20.30 -18.59
N SER A 24 -9.99 -20.72 -19.71
CA SER A 24 -9.49 -21.87 -20.49
C SER A 24 -8.07 -21.63 -20.98
N CYS A 25 -7.77 -20.43 -21.48
CA CYS A 25 -6.41 -20.07 -21.88
C CYS A 25 -5.43 -20.15 -20.70
N ILE A 26 -5.79 -19.57 -19.55
CA ILE A 26 -4.94 -19.57 -18.35
C ILE A 26 -4.62 -21.01 -17.92
N LYS A 27 -5.64 -21.87 -17.94
CA LYS A 27 -5.51 -23.30 -17.61
C LYS A 27 -4.50 -24.00 -18.51
N ASP A 28 -4.48 -23.70 -19.81
CA ASP A 28 -3.63 -24.41 -20.78
C ASP A 28 -2.25 -23.76 -21.01
N SER A 29 -2.00 -22.58 -20.43
CA SER A 29 -0.71 -21.86 -20.55
C SER A 29 0.40 -22.52 -19.73
N GLN A 30 1.67 -22.25 -20.06
CA GLN A 30 2.82 -22.71 -19.26
C GLN A 30 2.88 -21.96 -17.90
N LYS A 31 3.41 -22.62 -16.87
CA LYS A 31 3.55 -22.08 -15.50
C LYS A 31 5.03 -21.93 -15.11
N PRO A 32 5.39 -21.01 -14.18
CA PRO A 32 4.50 -20.04 -13.52
C PRO A 32 3.95 -18.98 -14.49
N LEU A 33 2.73 -18.50 -14.25
CA LEU A 33 2.02 -17.58 -15.15
C LEU A 33 1.64 -16.28 -14.42
N LYS A 34 2.06 -15.12 -14.94
CA LYS A 34 1.70 -13.80 -14.40
C LYS A 34 0.57 -13.16 -15.20
N ILE A 35 -0.51 -12.81 -14.50
CA ILE A 35 -1.70 -12.18 -15.06
C ILE A 35 -1.87 -10.81 -14.39
N ILE A 36 -1.97 -9.74 -15.18
CA ILE A 36 -2.31 -8.42 -14.65
C ILE A 36 -3.74 -8.02 -15.04
N LEU A 37 -4.50 -7.53 -14.06
CA LEU A 37 -5.86 -7.04 -14.25
C LEU A 37 -5.87 -5.52 -14.40
N LEU A 38 -6.47 -5.04 -15.49
CA LEU A 38 -6.57 -3.61 -15.81
C LEU A 38 -8.02 -3.22 -16.10
N GLY A 39 -8.35 -1.96 -15.83
CA GLY A 39 -9.72 -1.44 -15.93
C GLY A 39 -9.95 -0.27 -14.99
N GLY A 40 -10.93 0.56 -15.33
CA GLY A 40 -11.26 1.77 -14.59
C GLY A 40 -11.76 1.51 -13.15
N VAL A 41 -12.01 2.58 -12.41
CA VAL A 41 -12.67 2.48 -11.10
C VAL A 41 -14.01 1.76 -11.24
N ASP A 42 -14.31 0.85 -10.31
CA ASP A 42 -15.56 0.05 -10.28
C ASP A 42 -15.84 -0.73 -11.59
N SER A 43 -14.81 -1.09 -12.36
CA SER A 43 -14.94 -1.93 -13.55
C SER A 43 -15.19 -3.42 -13.26
N GLY A 44 -15.10 -3.83 -11.99
CA GLY A 44 -15.22 -5.23 -11.56
C GLY A 44 -13.90 -6.02 -11.51
N LYS A 45 -12.72 -5.37 -11.59
CA LYS A 45 -11.41 -6.04 -11.51
C LYS A 45 -11.26 -6.96 -10.31
N THR A 46 -11.51 -6.45 -9.10
CA THR A 46 -11.40 -7.23 -7.87
C THR A 46 -12.36 -8.43 -7.86
N THR A 47 -13.58 -8.25 -8.38
CA THR A 47 -14.54 -9.36 -8.54
C THR A 47 -14.03 -10.40 -9.55
N LEU A 48 -13.42 -9.95 -10.65
CA LEU A 48 -12.80 -10.84 -11.62
C LEU A 48 -11.58 -11.58 -11.02
N ALA A 49 -10.78 -10.91 -10.19
CA ALA A 49 -9.67 -11.51 -9.47
C ALA A 49 -10.16 -12.66 -8.56
N THR A 50 -11.22 -12.41 -7.77
CA THR A 50 -11.86 -13.44 -6.94
C THR A 50 -12.36 -14.61 -7.78
N PHE A 51 -13.09 -14.32 -8.87
CA PHE A 51 -13.60 -15.36 -9.76
C PHE A 51 -12.48 -16.23 -10.32
N LEU A 52 -11.45 -15.62 -10.94
CA LEU A 52 -10.34 -16.35 -11.53
C LEU A 52 -9.58 -17.16 -10.49
N ALA A 53 -9.29 -16.57 -9.33
CA ALA A 53 -8.60 -17.27 -8.25
C ALA A 53 -9.37 -18.52 -7.79
N ASN A 54 -10.66 -18.39 -7.50
CA ASN A 54 -11.49 -19.52 -7.04
C ASN A 54 -11.58 -20.63 -8.09
N GLU A 55 -11.81 -20.28 -9.37
CA GLU A 55 -11.87 -21.29 -10.44
C GLU A 55 -10.54 -22.02 -10.61
N LEU A 56 -9.41 -21.31 -10.52
CA LEU A 56 -8.08 -21.91 -10.64
C LEU A 56 -7.71 -22.76 -9.41
N LEU A 57 -8.10 -22.35 -8.20
CA LEU A 57 -7.97 -23.15 -6.98
C LEU A 57 -8.79 -24.44 -7.09
N ASN A 58 -10.03 -24.37 -7.59
CA ASN A 58 -10.88 -25.54 -7.81
C ASN A 58 -10.29 -26.51 -8.84
N LEU A 59 -9.45 -26.02 -9.76
CA LEU A 59 -8.69 -26.83 -10.72
C LEU A 59 -7.39 -27.40 -10.13
N GLY A 60 -7.06 -27.09 -8.87
CA GLY A 60 -5.89 -27.61 -8.16
C GLY A 60 -4.61 -26.81 -8.36
N PHE A 61 -4.66 -25.62 -8.97
CA PHE A 61 -3.50 -24.75 -9.11
C PHE A 61 -3.19 -24.02 -7.81
N LYS A 62 -1.90 -23.82 -7.52
CA LYS A 62 -1.47 -22.91 -6.46
C LYS A 62 -1.51 -21.47 -6.96
N VAL A 63 -2.43 -20.68 -6.42
CA VAL A 63 -2.67 -19.29 -6.84
C VAL A 63 -2.02 -18.32 -5.86
N ALA A 64 -1.34 -17.30 -6.39
CA ALA A 64 -0.93 -16.11 -5.67
C ALA A 64 -1.77 -14.91 -6.12
N ILE A 65 -2.15 -14.06 -5.17
CA ILE A 65 -2.79 -12.79 -5.46
C ILE A 65 -1.87 -11.67 -4.98
N VAL A 66 -1.43 -10.83 -5.91
CA VAL A 66 -0.73 -9.58 -5.60
C VAL A 66 -1.74 -8.45 -5.74
N ASP A 67 -2.27 -8.01 -4.61
CA ASP A 67 -3.16 -6.88 -4.56
C ASP A 67 -2.38 -5.59 -4.50
N SER A 68 -2.38 -4.88 -5.62
CA SER A 68 -1.73 -3.59 -5.79
C SER A 68 -2.73 -2.45 -5.90
N ASP A 69 -3.96 -2.65 -5.43
CA ASP A 69 -4.85 -1.55 -5.10
C ASP A 69 -4.67 -1.16 -3.63
N VAL A 70 -3.91 -0.09 -3.37
CA VAL A 70 -3.78 0.49 -2.01
C VAL A 70 -5.06 1.19 -1.54
N GLY A 71 -6.17 1.02 -2.27
CA GLY A 71 -7.49 1.56 -1.97
C GLY A 71 -8.27 0.73 -0.95
N GLN A 72 -9.59 0.68 -1.12
CA GLN A 72 -10.52 0.21 -0.08
C GLN A 72 -10.95 -1.24 -0.22
N LYS A 73 -10.89 -1.83 -1.41
CA LYS A 73 -11.35 -3.21 -1.66
C LYS A 73 -10.19 -4.21 -1.58
N SER A 74 -9.14 -3.85 -0.85
CA SER A 74 -7.87 -4.57 -0.83
C SER A 74 -7.77 -5.67 0.23
N ILE A 75 -6.80 -6.57 0.06
CA ILE A 75 -6.21 -7.37 1.15
C ILE A 75 -5.68 -6.39 2.22
N LEU A 76 -5.87 -6.71 3.50
CA LEU A 76 -5.29 -5.92 4.59
C LEU A 76 -3.76 -6.11 4.68
N PRO A 77 -3.02 -5.17 5.28
CA PRO A 77 -3.47 -3.85 5.73
C PRO A 77 -3.71 -2.84 4.59
N PRO A 78 -4.41 -1.70 4.84
CA PRO A 78 -4.48 -0.61 3.86
C PRO A 78 -3.11 0.05 3.64
N ALA A 79 -2.96 0.83 2.56
CA ALA A 79 -1.71 1.54 2.23
C ALA A 79 -0.48 0.62 1.99
N THR A 80 -0.72 -0.66 1.76
CA THR A 80 0.28 -1.63 1.31
C THR A 80 -0.12 -2.27 0.00
N ILE A 81 0.87 -2.78 -0.71
CA ILE A 81 0.65 -3.81 -1.73
C ILE A 81 0.82 -5.15 -1.01
N SER A 82 -0.10 -6.08 -1.19
CA SER A 82 -0.14 -7.31 -0.40
C SER A 82 -0.11 -8.53 -1.29
N LEU A 83 0.72 -9.51 -0.93
CA LEU A 83 0.77 -10.84 -1.51
C LEU A 83 0.01 -11.81 -0.59
N ALA A 84 -0.87 -12.62 -1.15
CA ALA A 84 -1.50 -13.72 -0.45
C ALA A 84 -1.54 -15.00 -1.29
N PHE A 85 -1.61 -16.14 -0.62
CA PHE A 85 -1.78 -17.47 -1.22
C PHE A 85 -3.07 -18.07 -0.64
N PRO A 86 -4.24 -17.81 -1.25
CA PRO A 86 -5.48 -18.43 -0.81
C PRO A 86 -5.41 -19.95 -0.95
N GLU A 87 -5.81 -20.68 0.08
CA GLU A 87 -5.86 -22.15 0.09
C GLU A 87 -7.27 -22.68 -0.20
N THR A 88 -8.29 -21.84 -0.02
CA THR A 88 -9.70 -22.16 -0.19
C THR A 88 -10.42 -21.01 -0.89
N ASN A 89 -11.63 -21.29 -1.39
CA ASN A 89 -12.45 -20.27 -2.03
C ASN A 89 -12.83 -19.15 -1.06
N PHE A 90 -12.84 -17.92 -1.56
CA PHE A 90 -13.16 -16.71 -0.80
C PHE A 90 -14.13 -15.83 -1.59
N ASN A 91 -14.83 -14.92 -0.91
CA ASN A 91 -15.78 -14.01 -1.56
C ASN A 91 -15.15 -12.65 -1.84
N ASN A 92 -14.26 -12.19 -0.94
CA ASN A 92 -13.63 -10.89 -1.02
C ASN A 92 -12.15 -10.98 -0.68
N LEU A 93 -11.33 -10.12 -1.29
CA LEU A 93 -9.89 -10.11 -1.04
C LEU A 93 -9.53 -9.81 0.43
N TYR A 94 -10.34 -9.03 1.14
CA TYR A 94 -10.07 -8.71 2.56
C TYR A 94 -10.23 -9.93 3.49
N GLU A 95 -10.86 -11.01 3.04
CA GLU A 95 -11.00 -12.27 3.81
C GLU A 95 -9.70 -13.08 3.80
N ILE A 96 -8.80 -12.80 2.86
CA ILE A 96 -7.56 -13.52 2.68
C ILE A 96 -6.51 -12.95 3.62
N LYS A 97 -5.82 -13.84 4.34
CA LYS A 97 -4.67 -13.44 5.17
C LYS A 97 -3.49 -13.03 4.27
N PRO A 98 -2.91 -11.82 4.46
CA PRO A 98 -1.69 -11.44 3.74
C PRO A 98 -0.54 -12.37 4.16
N TYR A 99 0.22 -12.85 3.17
CA TYR A 99 1.45 -13.59 3.37
C TYR A 99 2.64 -12.66 3.55
N LYS A 100 2.73 -11.61 2.71
CA LYS A 100 3.80 -10.60 2.77
C LYS A 100 3.30 -9.30 2.15
N SER A 101 3.77 -8.16 2.64
CA SER A 101 3.31 -6.85 2.17
C SER A 101 4.48 -5.93 1.84
N TYR A 102 4.23 -4.94 0.98
CA TYR A 102 5.14 -3.84 0.72
C TYR A 102 4.50 -2.55 1.19
N PHE A 103 5.19 -1.81 2.06
CA PHE A 103 4.69 -0.56 2.59
C PHE A 103 4.81 0.57 1.57
N VAL A 104 3.66 1.04 1.08
CA VAL A 104 3.57 2.26 0.25
C VAL A 104 3.43 3.48 1.16
N GLY A 105 2.73 3.34 2.28
CA GLY A 105 2.53 4.41 3.27
C GLY A 105 1.55 5.49 2.84
N SER A 106 0.83 5.28 1.74
CA SER A 106 -0.18 6.22 1.24
C SER A 106 -1.27 5.50 0.44
N THR A 107 -2.47 6.06 0.47
CA THR A 107 -3.62 5.68 -0.38
C THR A 107 -3.72 6.55 -1.63
N ALA A 108 -2.68 7.36 -1.92
CA ALA A 108 -2.56 8.19 -3.11
C ALA A 108 -1.46 7.67 -4.06
N PRO A 109 -1.73 6.64 -4.89
CA PRO A 109 -0.74 5.99 -5.75
C PRO A 109 0.09 6.94 -6.61
N ILE A 110 -0.48 8.05 -7.07
CA ILE A 110 0.18 8.99 -7.97
C ILE A 110 1.36 9.71 -7.31
N GLN A 111 1.28 10.00 -6.01
CA GLN A 111 2.40 10.60 -5.25
C GLN A 111 3.49 9.56 -4.90
N PHE A 112 3.19 8.27 -5.05
CA PHE A 112 4.02 7.14 -4.61
C PHE A 112 4.32 6.17 -5.76
N PHE A 113 4.62 6.73 -6.93
CA PHE A 113 4.78 5.97 -8.17
C PHE A 113 5.85 4.88 -8.06
N GLY A 114 7.02 5.24 -7.53
CA GLY A 114 8.15 4.35 -7.39
C GLY A 114 7.87 3.20 -6.41
N GLU A 115 7.21 3.51 -5.29
CA GLU A 115 6.78 2.53 -4.30
C GLU A 115 5.74 1.58 -4.89
N MET A 116 4.76 2.11 -5.64
CA MET A 116 3.72 1.31 -6.27
C MET A 116 4.29 0.32 -7.29
N ILE A 117 5.29 0.72 -8.07
CA ILE A 117 5.94 -0.16 -9.06
C ILE A 117 6.85 -1.16 -8.36
N THR A 118 7.73 -0.67 -7.47
CA THR A 118 8.71 -1.49 -6.74
C THR A 118 8.02 -2.58 -5.93
N GLY A 119 7.01 -2.22 -5.12
CA GLY A 119 6.30 -3.19 -4.29
C GLY A 119 5.57 -4.24 -5.10
N THR A 120 4.94 -3.87 -6.22
CA THR A 120 4.26 -4.85 -7.09
C THR A 120 5.27 -5.81 -7.70
N LYS A 121 6.40 -5.29 -8.21
CA LYS A 121 7.45 -6.11 -8.80
C LYS A 121 8.04 -7.10 -7.78
N LEU A 122 8.46 -6.62 -6.61
CA LEU A 122 9.08 -7.46 -5.58
C LEU A 122 8.15 -8.60 -5.14
N LEU A 123 6.86 -8.31 -4.95
CA LEU A 123 5.89 -9.32 -4.53
C LEU A 123 5.54 -10.30 -5.65
N CYS A 124 5.52 -9.87 -6.92
CA CYS A 124 5.36 -10.77 -8.06
C CYS A 124 6.55 -11.72 -8.18
N ASP A 125 7.78 -11.18 -8.14
CA ASP A 125 9.02 -11.96 -8.22
C ASP A 125 9.08 -12.98 -7.06
N TYR A 126 8.71 -12.57 -5.84
CA TYR A 126 8.67 -13.46 -4.67
C TYR A 126 7.65 -14.61 -4.83
N ALA A 127 6.53 -14.35 -5.49
CA ALA A 127 5.46 -15.31 -5.72
C ALA A 127 5.75 -16.29 -6.86
N GLU A 128 6.62 -15.92 -7.80
CA GLU A 128 6.96 -16.71 -9.00
C GLU A 128 7.52 -18.10 -8.65
N ASP A 129 8.33 -18.21 -7.60
CA ASP A 129 8.86 -19.50 -7.11
C ASP A 129 7.87 -20.31 -6.27
N LYS A 130 6.69 -19.76 -5.98
CA LYS A 130 5.77 -20.30 -4.98
C LYS A 130 4.37 -20.56 -5.50
N ALA A 131 4.00 -20.07 -6.68
CA ALA A 131 2.67 -20.26 -7.23
C ALA A 131 2.73 -20.65 -8.71
N ASP A 132 1.76 -21.44 -9.13
CA ASP A 132 1.53 -21.77 -10.53
C ASP A 132 1.04 -20.55 -11.30
N ILE A 133 0.21 -19.72 -10.65
CA ILE A 133 -0.46 -18.57 -11.27
C ILE A 133 -0.44 -17.40 -10.30
N ILE A 134 0.03 -16.24 -10.77
CA ILE A 134 0.06 -14.98 -10.03
C ILE A 134 -0.94 -14.02 -10.67
N ILE A 135 -1.98 -13.65 -9.92
CA ILE A 135 -2.98 -12.66 -10.33
C ILE A 135 -2.66 -11.32 -9.66
N VAL A 136 -2.39 -10.30 -10.46
CA VAL A 136 -2.10 -8.95 -10.00
C VAL A 136 -3.36 -8.09 -10.15
N ASP A 137 -4.07 -7.85 -9.04
CA ASP A 137 -5.14 -6.84 -9.00
C ASP A 137 -4.51 -5.45 -8.88
N THR A 138 -5.05 -4.48 -9.62
CA THR A 138 -4.44 -3.15 -9.70
C THR A 138 -5.47 -2.06 -9.49
N THR A 139 -5.01 -0.88 -9.05
CA THR A 139 -5.87 0.31 -8.88
C THR A 139 -6.74 0.64 -10.12
N GLY A 140 -7.89 1.30 -9.93
CA GLY A 140 -8.74 1.76 -11.04
C GLY A 140 -8.22 2.96 -11.85
N LEU A 141 -6.96 3.39 -11.65
CA LEU A 141 -6.40 4.59 -12.28
C LEU A 141 -5.88 4.29 -13.68
N ILE A 142 -6.62 4.72 -14.71
CA ILE A 142 -6.33 4.37 -16.12
C ILE A 142 -6.13 5.59 -17.04
N SER A 143 -6.09 6.80 -16.47
CA SER A 143 -5.95 8.05 -17.22
C SER A 143 -4.83 8.93 -16.63
N GLY A 144 -4.25 9.81 -17.46
CA GLY A 144 -3.13 10.67 -17.04
C GLY A 144 -1.98 9.86 -16.43
N SER A 145 -1.43 10.32 -15.31
CA SER A 145 -0.38 9.59 -14.57
C SER A 145 -0.81 8.18 -14.13
N GLY A 146 -2.12 7.90 -14.01
CA GLY A 146 -2.60 6.53 -13.79
C GLY A 146 -2.29 5.60 -14.96
N ALA A 147 -2.44 6.07 -16.20
CA ALA A 147 -2.09 5.32 -17.40
C ALA A 147 -0.58 5.02 -17.44
N ASP A 148 0.26 6.01 -17.11
CA ASP A 148 1.70 5.84 -17.00
C ASP A 148 2.06 4.79 -15.93
N LEU A 149 1.34 4.77 -14.80
CA LEU A 149 1.59 3.82 -13.71
C LEU A 149 1.30 2.40 -14.18
N LYS A 150 0.21 2.19 -14.92
CA LYS A 150 -0.13 0.89 -15.50
C LYS A 150 0.92 0.44 -16.51
N ARG A 151 1.34 1.35 -17.39
CA ARG A 151 2.38 1.07 -18.38
C ARG A 151 3.67 0.61 -17.70
N MET A 152 4.17 1.35 -16.71
CA MET A 152 5.40 0.99 -16.00
C MET A 152 5.26 -0.32 -15.21
N LYS A 153 4.08 -0.60 -14.63
CA LYS A 153 3.81 -1.90 -14.00
C LYS A 153 3.91 -3.05 -15.00
N ILE A 154 3.31 -2.93 -16.18
CA ILE A 154 3.41 -3.95 -17.23
C ILE A 154 4.89 -4.15 -17.63
N GLU A 155 5.63 -3.07 -17.85
CA GLU A 155 7.05 -3.12 -18.26
C GLU A 155 7.95 -3.78 -17.20
N MET A 156 7.66 -3.57 -15.91
CA MET A 156 8.47 -4.10 -14.80
C MET A 156 8.09 -5.52 -14.40
N ILE A 157 6.79 -5.85 -14.38
CA ILE A 157 6.27 -7.18 -13.98
C ILE A 157 6.44 -8.18 -15.12
N LYS A 158 6.35 -7.71 -16.37
CA LYS A 158 6.36 -8.52 -17.59
C LYS A 158 5.33 -9.67 -17.50
N PRO A 159 4.03 -9.34 -17.40
CA PRO A 159 2.99 -10.36 -17.33
C PRO A 159 2.89 -11.13 -18.64
N ASP A 160 2.50 -12.40 -18.56
CA ASP A 160 2.24 -13.27 -19.71
C ASP A 160 0.87 -12.96 -20.32
N ILE A 161 -0.09 -12.57 -19.48
CA ILE A 161 -1.46 -12.24 -19.86
C ILE A 161 -1.89 -10.91 -19.23
N ILE A 162 -2.52 -10.07 -20.03
CA ILE A 162 -3.26 -8.89 -19.56
C ILE A 162 -4.75 -9.18 -19.71
N ILE A 163 -5.52 -9.00 -18.65
CA ILE A 163 -6.99 -9.01 -18.73
C ILE A 163 -7.50 -7.59 -18.51
N ALA A 164 -8.11 -7.04 -19.56
CA ALA A 164 -8.50 -5.65 -19.69
C ALA A 164 -10.03 -5.53 -19.62
N LEU A 165 -10.55 -4.99 -18.52
CA LEU A 165 -11.95 -4.63 -18.36
C LEU A 165 -12.18 -3.21 -18.86
N GLU A 166 -12.83 -3.08 -20.02
CA GLU A 166 -13.18 -1.79 -20.62
C GLU A 166 -14.62 -1.71 -21.08
N LYS A 167 -15.15 -0.49 -21.11
CA LYS A 167 -16.49 -0.18 -21.65
C LYS A 167 -16.43 0.13 -23.14
N ARG A 168 -15.34 0.77 -23.60
CA ARG A 168 -15.17 1.18 -24.99
C ARG A 168 -13.76 0.87 -25.48
N ASN A 169 -12.84 1.80 -25.28
CA ASN A 169 -11.45 1.72 -25.75
C ASN A 169 -10.51 2.55 -24.86
N GLU A 170 -10.94 2.84 -23.63
CA GLU A 170 -10.23 3.71 -22.70
C GLU A 170 -8.89 3.13 -22.25
N LEU A 171 -8.67 1.82 -22.37
CA LEU A 171 -7.39 1.18 -22.07
C LEU A 171 -6.42 1.18 -23.25
N LYS A 172 -6.87 1.55 -24.46
CA LYS A 172 -6.06 1.50 -25.69
C LYS A 172 -4.77 2.32 -25.59
N SER A 173 -4.80 3.47 -24.90
CA SER A 173 -3.60 4.30 -24.71
C SER A 173 -2.53 3.63 -23.85
N ILE A 174 -2.94 2.72 -22.95
CA ILE A 174 -2.03 1.93 -22.10
C ILE A 174 -1.55 0.70 -22.85
N LEU A 175 -2.46 -0.01 -23.54
CA LEU A 175 -2.24 -1.36 -24.02
C LEU A 175 -1.62 -1.46 -25.42
N LYS A 176 -1.81 -0.45 -26.28
CA LYS A 176 -1.29 -0.44 -27.67
C LYS A 176 0.20 -0.83 -27.79
N PRO A 177 1.13 -0.43 -26.90
CA PRO A 177 2.53 -0.86 -26.96
C PRO A 177 2.78 -2.34 -26.64
N PHE A 178 1.80 -3.05 -26.08
CA PHE A 178 1.90 -4.42 -25.57
C PHE A 178 1.04 -5.43 -26.35
N GLU A 179 0.06 -5.00 -27.13
CA GLU A 179 -0.87 -5.89 -27.88
C GLU A 179 -0.15 -6.94 -28.76
N ASN A 180 1.02 -6.60 -29.32
CA ASN A 180 1.82 -7.50 -30.16
C ASN A 180 2.87 -8.30 -29.38
N LYS A 181 2.95 -8.15 -28.05
CA LYS A 181 4.01 -8.72 -27.19
C LYS A 181 3.46 -9.60 -26.08
N ILE A 182 2.27 -9.26 -25.59
CA ILE A 182 1.63 -9.89 -24.45
C ILE A 182 0.21 -10.25 -24.88
N ARG A 183 -0.28 -11.43 -24.47
CA ARG A 183 -1.64 -11.83 -24.78
C ARG A 183 -2.63 -10.97 -24.00
N VAL A 184 -3.55 -10.29 -24.70
CA VAL A 184 -4.54 -9.40 -24.08
C VAL A 184 -5.94 -9.98 -24.27
N PHE A 185 -6.68 -10.12 -23.17
CA PHE A 185 -8.12 -10.40 -23.18
C PHE A 185 -8.91 -9.13 -22.88
N TYR A 186 -9.70 -8.66 -23.84
CA TYR A 186 -10.62 -7.55 -23.67
C TYR A 186 -11.98 -8.08 -23.20
N LEU A 187 -12.35 -7.78 -21.95
CA LEU A 187 -13.61 -8.23 -21.34
C LEU A 187 -14.54 -7.04 -21.12
N LYS A 188 -15.85 -7.27 -21.23
CA LYS A 188 -16.85 -6.22 -20.99
C LYS A 188 -17.01 -5.93 -19.49
N VAL A 189 -17.13 -4.65 -19.16
CA VAL A 189 -17.54 -4.20 -17.82
C VAL A 189 -19.03 -4.46 -17.59
N TYR A 190 -19.37 -5.03 -16.43
CA TYR A 190 -20.75 -5.24 -16.01
C TYR A 190 -21.34 -3.95 -15.43
N GLU A 191 -22.46 -3.48 -15.98
CA GLU A 191 -23.09 -2.21 -15.55
C GLU A 191 -23.66 -2.27 -14.13
N ASN A 192 -23.95 -3.46 -13.59
CA ASN A 192 -24.46 -3.65 -12.23
C ASN A 192 -23.39 -3.57 -11.13
N ALA A 193 -22.16 -3.15 -11.45
CA ALA A 193 -21.15 -2.91 -10.44
C ALA A 193 -21.64 -1.82 -9.46
N LYS A 194 -21.77 -2.17 -8.17
CA LYS A 194 -22.11 -1.22 -7.11
C LYS A 194 -21.10 -0.05 -7.15
N SER A 195 -21.55 1.11 -7.58
CA SER A 195 -20.82 2.36 -7.42
C SER A 195 -20.97 2.80 -5.97
N PHE A 196 -19.84 2.91 -5.26
CA PHE A 196 -19.84 3.45 -3.91
C PHE A 196 -19.63 4.96 -3.94
N SER A 197 -20.41 5.70 -3.16
CA SER A 197 -20.23 7.14 -2.95
C SER A 197 -18.88 7.41 -2.28
N ARG A 198 -18.40 8.67 -2.34
CA ARG A 198 -17.15 9.05 -1.65
C ARG A 198 -17.24 8.82 -0.13
N GLU A 199 -18.43 8.96 0.45
CA GLU A 199 -18.70 8.78 1.87
C GLU A 199 -18.68 7.30 2.26
N GLU A 200 -19.41 6.45 1.53
CA GLU A 200 -19.39 4.99 1.74
C GLU A 200 -17.97 4.43 1.62
N ARG A 201 -17.21 4.97 0.66
CA ARG A 201 -15.79 4.69 0.50
C ARG A 201 -15.00 5.06 1.77
N LYS A 202 -15.20 6.25 2.33
CA LYS A 202 -14.53 6.68 3.57
C LYS A 202 -14.88 5.73 4.73
N GLU A 203 -16.15 5.36 4.86
CA GLU A 203 -16.65 4.45 5.91
C GLU A 203 -16.04 3.05 5.82
N ILE A 204 -16.05 2.43 4.63
CA ILE A 204 -15.42 1.12 4.40
C ILE A 204 -13.94 1.15 4.78
N ARG A 205 -13.25 2.27 4.49
CA ARG A 205 -11.84 2.41 4.86
C ARG A 205 -11.65 2.51 6.37
N ALA A 206 -12.51 3.27 7.04
CA ALA A 206 -12.45 3.43 8.49
C ALA A 206 -12.69 2.09 9.22
N GLU A 207 -13.66 1.30 8.75
CA GLU A 207 -13.91 -0.05 9.28
C GLU A 207 -12.70 -0.96 9.12
N LYS A 208 -11.98 -0.87 8.00
CA LYS A 208 -10.76 -1.65 7.77
C LYS A 208 -9.62 -1.27 8.70
N TRP A 209 -9.42 0.04 8.93
CA TRP A 209 -8.44 0.49 9.91
C TRP A 209 -8.78 -0.01 11.31
N LYS A 210 -10.05 0.09 11.71
CA LYS A 210 -10.55 -0.40 12.99
C LYS A 210 -10.34 -1.91 13.16
N GLU A 211 -10.66 -2.70 12.14
CA GLU A 211 -10.46 -4.15 12.20
C GLU A 211 -8.97 -4.51 12.21
N TYR A 212 -8.14 -3.83 11.43
CA TYR A 212 -6.70 -4.08 11.40
C TYR A 212 -6.05 -3.79 12.76
N PHE A 213 -6.33 -2.63 13.36
CA PHE A 213 -5.75 -2.22 14.65
C PHE A 213 -6.47 -2.81 15.86
N LYS A 214 -7.41 -3.74 15.66
CA LYS A 214 -8.08 -4.45 16.75
C LYS A 214 -7.05 -5.22 17.58
N ASN A 215 -7.17 -5.14 18.90
CA ASN A 215 -6.26 -5.76 19.87
C ASN A 215 -4.80 -5.25 19.80
N SER A 216 -4.57 -4.06 19.24
CA SER A 216 -3.23 -3.46 19.21
C SER A 216 -2.68 -3.20 20.61
N LYS A 217 -1.36 -3.26 20.73
CA LYS A 217 -0.62 -2.91 21.94
C LYS A 217 0.36 -1.78 21.65
N ILE A 218 0.71 -1.04 22.70
CA ILE A 218 1.71 0.02 22.64
C ILE A 218 3.08 -0.60 22.88
N TYR A 219 4.03 -0.26 22.01
CA TYR A 219 5.45 -0.59 22.13
C TYR A 219 6.27 0.68 22.08
N ASN A 220 7.29 0.76 22.93
CA ASN A 220 8.30 1.81 22.89
C ASN A 220 9.55 1.26 22.22
N ILE A 221 9.97 1.88 21.12
CA ILE A 221 11.11 1.45 20.33
C ILE A 221 12.14 2.58 20.31
N GLY A 222 13.38 2.30 20.70
CA GLY A 222 14.46 3.29 20.68
C GLY A 222 14.92 3.62 19.26
N PHE A 223 15.37 4.85 19.04
CA PHE A 223 15.89 5.28 17.73
C PHE A 223 17.11 4.45 17.28
N ASN A 224 17.87 3.89 18.23
CA ASN A 224 19.05 3.08 17.96
C ASN A 224 18.73 1.59 17.76
N ASP A 225 17.50 1.16 18.04
CA ASP A 225 17.10 -0.25 17.91
C ASP A 225 16.70 -0.60 16.46
N VAL A 226 16.35 0.41 15.66
CA VAL A 226 15.83 0.27 14.30
C VAL A 226 16.25 1.45 13.43
N VAL A 227 16.29 1.26 12.12
CA VAL A 227 16.43 2.36 11.17
C VAL A 227 15.12 3.13 11.08
N ILE A 228 15.16 4.46 11.15
CA ILE A 228 13.97 5.30 10.94
C ILE A 228 14.00 5.86 9.52
N GLY A 229 13.06 5.40 8.69
CA GLY A 229 12.98 5.72 7.26
C GLY A 229 11.72 6.51 6.89
N GLY A 230 11.65 6.97 5.64
CA GLY A 230 10.45 7.63 5.08
C GLY A 230 10.20 9.07 5.51
N THR A 231 11.15 9.69 6.24
CA THR A 231 11.11 11.08 6.73
C THR A 231 12.47 11.74 6.60
N LYS A 232 12.52 13.06 6.44
CA LYS A 232 13.75 13.88 6.40
C LYS A 232 14.33 14.14 7.79
N VAL A 233 13.52 13.99 8.84
CA VAL A 233 13.83 14.39 10.22
C VAL A 233 14.94 13.56 10.85
N PHE A 234 15.02 12.29 10.48
CA PHE A 234 16.01 11.34 11.01
C PHE A 234 17.12 11.05 9.99
N GLN A 235 17.24 11.87 8.95
CA GLN A 235 18.30 11.72 7.95
C GLN A 235 19.55 12.49 8.36
N GLY A 236 20.71 11.86 8.19
CA GLY A 236 22.00 12.45 8.51
C GLY A 236 22.29 12.39 10.00
N GLU A 237 23.05 13.37 10.48
CA GLU A 237 23.56 13.41 11.85
C GLU A 237 22.69 14.32 12.71
N LYS A 238 22.54 13.97 14.00
CA LYS A 238 21.88 14.87 14.97
C LYS A 238 22.67 16.18 15.05
N ILE A 239 21.96 17.31 15.08
CA ILE A 239 22.62 18.62 15.21
C ILE A 239 23.37 18.73 16.53
N LEU A 240 24.47 19.48 16.53
CA LEU A 240 25.24 19.77 17.73
C LEU A 240 24.49 20.75 18.65
N GLU A 241 24.80 20.75 19.94
CA GLU A 241 24.14 21.63 20.90
C GLU A 241 24.40 23.12 20.60
N ASP A 242 25.59 23.46 20.09
CA ASP A 242 25.91 24.83 19.67
C ASP A 242 25.08 25.26 18.44
N GLU A 243 24.87 24.35 17.48
CA GLU A 243 24.01 24.59 16.32
C GLU A 243 22.55 24.77 16.76
N LYS A 244 22.08 23.92 17.67
CA LYS A 244 20.74 24.01 18.26
C LYS A 244 20.55 25.36 18.96
N TYR A 245 21.46 25.74 19.85
CA TYR A 245 21.40 27.02 20.57
C TYR A 245 21.38 28.22 19.61
N LEU A 246 22.19 28.18 18.56
CA LEU A 246 22.23 29.21 17.53
C LEU A 246 20.87 29.34 16.81
N LEU A 247 20.31 28.22 16.34
CA LEU A 247 19.03 28.20 15.63
C LEU A 247 17.86 28.63 16.54
N GLU A 248 17.82 28.17 17.79
CA GLU A 248 16.83 28.61 18.79
C GLU A 248 16.90 30.13 19.01
N SER A 249 18.12 30.66 19.15
CA SER A 249 18.36 32.08 19.39
C SER A 249 17.96 32.95 18.19
N LEU A 250 18.30 32.52 16.98
CA LEU A 250 18.01 33.22 15.72
C LEU A 250 16.53 33.24 15.40
N PHE A 251 15.86 32.08 15.51
CA PHE A 251 14.48 31.92 15.05
C PHE A 251 13.44 32.00 16.16
N LYS A 252 13.86 32.14 17.42
CA LYS A 252 12.98 32.13 18.61
C LYS A 252 12.14 30.86 18.64
N TRP A 253 12.83 29.73 18.55
CA TRP A 253 12.26 28.40 18.61
C TRP A 253 12.67 27.70 19.89
N LYS A 254 11.83 26.75 20.31
CA LYS A 254 12.28 25.62 21.11
C LYS A 254 12.47 24.44 20.17
N ILE A 255 13.71 24.01 19.99
CA ILE A 255 14.05 22.86 19.15
C ILE A 255 13.91 21.60 19.99
N LEU A 256 13.05 20.70 19.55
CA LEU A 256 12.85 19.40 20.18
C LEU A 256 13.85 18.37 19.64
N TYR A 257 14.12 18.45 18.34
CA TYR A 257 15.08 17.61 17.66
C TYR A 257 15.54 18.28 16.36
N GLY A 258 16.71 17.90 15.87
CA GLY A 258 17.15 18.33 14.56
C GLY A 258 18.22 17.41 14.00
N SER A 259 18.20 17.26 12.68
CA SER A 259 19.24 16.57 11.94
C SER A 259 19.86 17.45 10.86
N LYS A 260 21.05 17.08 10.42
CA LYS A 260 21.83 17.76 9.38
C LYS A 260 22.35 16.73 8.38
N CYS A 261 22.11 16.97 7.10
CA CYS A 261 22.61 16.15 6.00
C CYS A 261 23.06 17.05 4.85
N ASP A 262 24.31 16.93 4.42
CA ASP A 262 24.89 17.73 3.33
C ASP A 262 24.66 19.26 3.49
N GLY A 263 24.90 19.76 4.71
CA GLY A 263 24.73 21.18 5.06
C GLY A 263 23.28 21.66 5.17
N ARG A 264 22.29 20.79 4.95
CA ARG A 264 20.85 21.10 5.11
C ARG A 264 20.36 20.64 6.47
N TYR A 265 19.58 21.47 7.13
CA TYR A 265 19.02 21.23 8.44
C TYR A 265 17.54 20.83 8.32
N THR A 266 17.14 19.83 9.10
CA THR A 266 15.73 19.46 9.31
C THR A 266 15.42 19.57 10.80
N ILE A 267 14.56 20.51 11.18
CA ILE A 267 14.33 20.88 12.58
C ILE A 267 12.89 20.61 13.02
N VAL A 268 12.72 19.84 14.08
CA VAL A 268 11.44 19.71 14.79
C VAL A 268 11.38 20.79 15.87
N LYS A 269 10.43 21.70 15.77
CA LYS A 269 10.37 22.90 16.62
C LYS A 269 8.98 23.23 17.15
N ARG A 270 8.97 24.08 18.16
CA ARG A 270 7.81 24.90 18.57
C ARG A 270 8.18 26.37 18.54
N ASP A 271 7.25 27.20 18.06
CA ASP A 271 7.42 28.65 18.08
C ASP A 271 7.31 29.19 19.50
N LEU A 272 8.30 29.95 19.96
CA LEU A 272 8.22 30.70 21.22
C LEU A 272 7.50 32.05 21.03
N VAL A 273 7.62 32.60 19.82
CA VAL A 273 7.00 33.87 19.42
C VAL A 273 6.42 33.69 18.03
N ASN A 274 5.20 34.20 17.81
CA ASN A 274 4.61 34.25 16.48
C ASN A 274 5.24 35.42 15.70
N MET A 275 6.18 35.09 14.82
CA MET A 275 6.87 36.06 13.97
C MET A 275 7.01 35.52 12.55
N PRO A 276 6.83 36.37 11.53
CA PRO A 276 7.12 35.97 10.15
C PRO A 276 8.62 35.72 9.99
N ARG A 277 8.97 34.66 9.27
CA ARG A 277 10.36 34.27 9.02
C ARG A 277 10.55 34.02 7.54
N GLN A 278 11.58 34.63 6.97
CA GLN A 278 12.02 34.34 5.60
C GLN A 278 13.18 33.36 5.68
N ILE A 279 12.89 32.09 5.47
CA ILE A 279 13.85 30.99 5.54
C ILE A 279 13.82 30.26 4.21
N ASP A 280 14.99 30.03 3.61
CA ASP A 280 15.08 29.11 2.48
C ASP A 280 14.88 27.67 2.97
N LYS A 281 13.74 27.09 2.62
CA LYS A 281 13.36 25.72 3.01
C LYS A 281 14.25 24.64 2.39
N ASN A 282 15.07 24.99 1.39
CA ASN A 282 16.05 24.06 0.83
C ASN A 282 17.30 23.93 1.73
N ILE A 283 17.56 24.93 2.58
CA ILE A 283 18.69 24.94 3.52
C ILE A 283 18.23 24.54 4.92
N LEU A 284 17.08 25.06 5.35
CA LEU A 284 16.52 24.82 6.68
C LEU A 284 15.04 24.46 6.55
N TYR A 285 14.76 23.17 6.56
CA TYR A 285 13.41 22.64 6.68
C TYR A 285 13.01 22.59 8.16
N TYR A 286 11.76 22.92 8.46
CA TYR A 286 11.24 22.86 9.82
C TYR A 286 9.83 22.32 9.86
N ILE A 287 9.51 21.65 10.96
CA ILE A 287 8.26 20.93 11.16
C ILE A 287 7.78 21.02 12.61
N GLU A 288 6.47 21.14 12.79
CA GLU A 288 5.82 21.03 14.09
C GLU A 288 5.66 19.55 14.49
N PRO A 289 5.94 19.16 15.75
CA PRO A 289 5.89 17.77 16.19
C PRO A 289 4.49 17.14 16.03
N GLU A 290 3.42 17.95 16.08
CA GLU A 290 2.04 17.48 15.93
C GLU A 290 1.76 16.86 14.54
N ARG A 291 2.63 17.07 13.56
CA ARG A 291 2.53 16.42 12.24
C ARG A 291 2.77 14.90 12.29
N PHE A 292 3.50 14.41 13.28
CA PHE A 292 3.76 12.98 13.47
C PHE A 292 2.61 12.26 14.19
N ASN A 293 1.72 13.00 14.84
CA ASN A 293 0.64 12.41 15.64
C ASN A 293 -0.27 11.55 14.77
N ASN A 294 -0.48 10.32 15.22
CA ASN A 294 -1.35 9.33 14.60
C ASN A 294 -0.91 8.96 13.17
N LEU A 295 0.37 9.14 12.83
CA LEU A 295 0.87 8.79 11.50
C LEU A 295 1.01 7.28 11.37
N ILE A 296 0.56 6.72 10.24
CA ILE A 296 0.80 5.32 9.90
C ILE A 296 2.26 5.12 9.54
N VAL A 297 2.89 4.14 10.19
CA VAL A 297 4.24 3.68 9.91
C VAL A 297 4.22 2.22 9.46
N GLY A 298 5.09 1.88 8.52
CA GLY A 298 5.35 0.50 8.13
C GLY A 298 6.44 -0.08 9.01
N LEU A 299 6.21 -1.28 9.52
CA LEU A 299 7.17 -2.04 10.30
C LEU A 299 7.82 -3.04 9.34
N ILE A 300 9.11 -2.86 9.07
CA ILE A 300 9.81 -3.50 7.96
C ILE A 300 10.83 -4.53 8.50
N ASP A 301 10.82 -5.74 7.93
CA ASP A 301 11.75 -6.82 8.23
C ASP A 301 13.12 -6.64 7.54
N GLU A 302 14.03 -7.59 7.80
CA GLU A 302 15.36 -7.63 7.18
C GLU A 302 15.36 -7.83 5.66
N ASP A 303 14.30 -8.42 5.12
CA ASP A 303 14.09 -8.62 3.68
C ASP A 303 13.43 -7.40 3.02
N SER A 304 13.29 -6.27 3.73
CA SER A 304 12.65 -5.03 3.27
C SER A 304 11.15 -5.14 2.99
N PHE A 305 10.47 -6.14 3.57
CA PHE A 305 9.02 -6.29 3.49
C PHE A 305 8.32 -5.81 4.76
N CYS A 306 7.08 -5.36 4.58
CA CYS A 306 6.24 -4.87 5.66
C CYS A 306 5.57 -6.06 6.38
N ILE A 307 5.93 -6.28 7.65
CA ILE A 307 5.32 -7.30 8.52
C ILE A 307 4.01 -6.81 9.14
N GLY A 308 3.86 -5.49 9.27
CA GLY A 308 2.62 -4.87 9.71
C GLY A 308 2.73 -3.35 9.77
N LEU A 309 1.66 -2.70 10.21
CA LEU A 309 1.58 -1.27 10.38
C LEU A 309 1.51 -0.91 11.86
N GLY A 310 2.00 0.28 12.18
CA GLY A 310 1.80 0.92 13.46
C GLY A 310 1.16 2.30 13.30
N ILE A 311 0.47 2.76 14.34
CA ILE A 311 0.12 4.16 14.53
C ILE A 311 1.20 4.76 15.43
N LEU A 312 1.91 5.75 14.92
CA LEU A 312 2.85 6.55 15.71
C LEU A 312 2.05 7.47 16.64
N LYS A 313 2.06 7.16 17.94
CA LYS A 313 1.30 7.91 18.96
C LYS A 313 2.10 9.12 19.42
N THR A 314 3.36 8.89 19.79
CA THR A 314 4.24 9.90 20.36
C THR A 314 5.67 9.67 19.91
N ILE A 315 6.43 10.76 19.76
CA ILE A 315 7.89 10.71 19.64
C ILE A 315 8.45 11.42 20.88
N ASP A 316 9.20 10.69 21.70
CA ASP A 316 10.00 11.26 22.77
C ASP A 316 11.38 11.59 22.22
N PHE A 317 11.57 12.84 21.82
CA PHE A 317 12.85 13.31 21.27
C PHE A 317 13.96 13.44 22.33
N GLU A 318 13.61 13.49 23.61
CA GLU A 318 14.57 13.63 24.70
C GLU A 318 15.15 12.26 25.07
N ASN A 319 14.27 11.26 25.23
CA ASN A 319 14.68 9.87 25.48
C ASN A 319 14.93 9.06 24.21
N GLU A 320 14.73 9.65 23.03
CA GLU A 320 14.95 9.06 21.71
C GLU A 320 14.17 7.75 21.49
N THR A 321 12.86 7.79 21.80
CA THR A 321 11.95 6.65 21.62
C THR A 321 10.72 7.00 20.79
N LEU A 322 10.19 5.99 20.10
CA LEU A 322 8.93 6.02 19.34
C LEU A 322 7.90 5.17 20.08
N GLU A 323 6.76 5.78 20.40
CA GLU A 323 5.60 5.06 20.94
C GLU A 323 4.68 4.65 19.79
N ILE A 324 4.56 3.34 19.56
CA ILE A 324 3.83 2.77 18.42
C ILE A 324 2.73 1.84 18.89
N LEU A 325 1.51 2.10 18.43
CA LEU A 325 0.37 1.21 18.60
C LEU A 325 0.27 0.26 17.38
N THR A 326 0.37 -1.04 17.59
CA THR A 326 0.35 -2.03 16.49
C THR A 326 -0.26 -3.38 16.90
N PRO A 327 -0.92 -4.10 15.98
CA PRO A 327 -1.50 -5.42 16.25
C PRO A 327 -0.51 -6.57 16.06
N ILE A 328 0.72 -6.33 15.60
CA ILE A 328 1.71 -7.39 15.38
C ILE A 328 2.18 -7.99 16.71
N SER A 329 2.68 -9.23 16.66
CA SER A 329 3.12 -9.93 17.87
C SER A 329 4.41 -9.35 18.45
N GLU A 330 4.66 -9.58 19.73
CA GLU A 330 5.93 -9.16 20.36
C GLU A 330 7.16 -9.85 19.74
N GLU A 331 6.98 -11.06 19.19
CA GLU A 331 8.02 -11.76 18.43
C GLU A 331 8.33 -11.03 17.12
N ASP A 332 7.29 -10.60 16.40
CA ASP A 332 7.44 -9.81 15.17
C ASP A 332 8.08 -8.44 15.42
N ILE A 333 7.79 -7.80 16.56
CA ILE A 333 8.41 -6.53 16.95
C ILE A 333 9.94 -6.64 17.01
N LYS A 334 10.48 -7.77 17.50
CA LYS A 334 11.94 -8.00 17.58
C LYS A 334 12.60 -8.20 16.21
N ASN A 335 11.81 -8.54 15.20
CA ASN A 335 12.27 -8.77 13.83
C ASN A 335 12.26 -7.48 12.98
N ILE A 336 11.74 -6.37 13.51
CA ILE A 336 11.79 -5.08 12.83
C ILE A 336 13.23 -4.64 12.65
N ARG A 337 13.54 -4.14 11.46
CA ARG A 337 14.82 -3.49 11.11
C ARG A 337 14.64 -2.04 10.71
N GLU A 338 13.49 -1.69 10.16
CA GLU A 338 13.16 -0.30 9.80
C GLU A 338 11.72 0.04 10.21
N ILE A 339 11.54 1.24 10.77
CA ILE A 339 10.24 1.90 10.89
C ILE A 339 10.15 2.96 9.80
N ARG A 340 9.31 2.72 8.81
CA ARG A 340 9.15 3.61 7.66
C ARG A 340 7.93 4.51 7.82
N PHE A 341 8.11 5.82 7.77
CA PHE A 341 7.04 6.80 7.92
C PHE A 341 6.18 6.89 6.66
N GLY A 342 4.87 6.69 6.81
CA GLY A 342 3.87 6.91 5.77
C GLY A 342 3.41 8.37 5.71
N ARG A 343 2.25 8.60 5.08
CA ARG A 343 1.62 9.92 4.95
C ARG A 343 0.15 9.94 5.38
N ILE A 344 -0.39 8.81 5.82
CA ILE A 344 -1.77 8.73 6.29
C ILE A 344 -1.77 8.92 7.79
N ARG A 345 -2.69 9.75 8.30
CA ARG A 345 -2.95 9.87 9.73
C ARG A 345 -4.26 9.17 10.07
N VAL A 346 -4.22 8.26 11.03
CA VAL A 346 -5.35 7.41 11.43
C VAL A 346 -5.39 7.33 12.95
N ASP A 347 -6.55 7.58 13.54
CA ASP A 347 -6.72 7.40 14.98
C ASP A 347 -6.93 5.92 15.37
N GLU A 348 -6.98 5.64 16.67
CA GLU A 348 -7.20 4.28 17.20
C GLU A 348 -8.60 3.71 16.93
N ASN A 349 -9.56 4.54 16.51
CA ASN A 349 -10.89 4.12 16.11
C ASN A 349 -10.97 3.78 14.62
N GLY A 350 -9.89 4.00 13.88
CA GLY A 350 -9.78 3.80 12.44
C GLY A 350 -10.20 5.00 11.59
N GLU A 351 -10.48 6.16 12.19
CA GLU A 351 -10.80 7.36 11.42
C GLU A 351 -9.54 7.95 10.77
N GLU A 352 -9.60 8.17 9.44
CA GLU A 352 -8.56 8.92 8.73
C GLU A 352 -8.65 10.42 9.04
N LEU A 353 -7.64 10.92 9.74
CA LEU A 353 -7.51 12.33 10.14
C LEU A 353 -6.96 13.21 9.01
N GLY A 354 -6.30 12.61 8.01
CA GLY A 354 -5.80 13.32 6.86
C GLY A 354 -4.68 12.60 6.12
N LEU A 355 -4.34 13.14 4.95
CA LEU A 355 -3.21 12.71 4.13
C LEU A 355 -2.20 13.86 4.06
N LEU A 356 -0.94 13.54 4.33
CA LEU A 356 0.20 14.43 4.21
C LEU A 356 0.79 14.37 2.80
N ASP A 357 1.37 15.46 2.31
CA ASP A 357 2.12 15.45 1.05
C ASP A 357 3.41 14.64 1.18
N ARG A 358 3.89 14.06 0.08
CA ARG A 358 5.13 13.26 0.04
C ARG A 358 6.31 13.95 0.75
N ASP A 359 6.53 15.23 0.50
CA ASP A 359 7.69 15.99 1.00
C ASP A 359 7.52 16.64 2.37
N SER A 360 6.38 16.39 3.03
CA SER A 360 5.97 17.15 4.21
C SER A 360 6.64 16.74 5.53
N ILE A 361 7.31 15.58 5.58
CA ILE A 361 7.99 15.06 6.77
C ILE A 361 9.33 14.42 6.43
#